data_AF-A0A9D1XJ05-F1
#
_entry.id   AF-A0A9D1XJ05-F1
#
_cell.length_a   1.000
_cell.length_b   1.000
_cell.length_c   1.000
_cell.angle_alpha   90.00
_cell.angle_beta   90.00
_cell.angle_gamma   90.00
#
_symmetry.space_group_name_H-M   'P 1'
#
loop_
_entity.id
_entity.type
_entity.pdbx_description
1 polymer ?
#
loop_
_entity_poly.entity_id
_entity_poly.type
_entity_poly.pdbx_seq_one_letter_code
_entity_poly.pdbx_strand_id
1 'polypeptide(L)'
;MYCKNCGKEVADGTKFCPDCGQPIENGNSTGQAMNQHLENAQNKLDGIAENMKKKEVEVSGKKFNMLEIITFGSTILTVIACFLPFISMGYYSVSLMDAGKDAIIFIILAGATSVLAYMAQDLAALCAAIVTLVYLIVELSDINSALSGMANLGIGAYLMIVAVAGLIIGTLLVYINNKKHN
;
A
#
# COMPACT_ATOMS: atom_id res chain seq x y z
N MET A 1 38.25 16.08 16.22
CA MET A 1 36.95 16.40 15.53
C MET A 1 35.91 16.96 16.53
N TYR A 2 34.72 17.43 16.10
CA TYR A 2 33.64 17.85 17.03
C TYR A 2 32.41 16.91 16.92
N CYS A 3 31.77 16.59 18.04
CA CYS A 3 30.56 15.76 18.06
C CYS A 3 29.39 16.51 17.41
N LYS A 4 28.75 15.91 16.39
CA LYS A 4 27.59 16.51 15.70
C LYS A 4 26.35 16.64 16.58
N ASN A 5 26.28 15.90 17.68
CA ASN A 5 25.10 15.88 18.57
C ASN A 5 25.22 16.88 19.73
N CYS A 6 26.39 17.01 20.36
CA CYS A 6 26.58 17.89 21.52
C CYS A 6 27.57 19.04 21.31
N GLY A 7 28.25 19.10 20.16
CA GLY A 7 29.13 20.22 19.78
C GLY A 7 30.49 20.26 20.49
N LYS A 8 30.80 19.29 21.37
CA LYS A 8 32.07 19.24 22.10
C LYS A 8 33.18 18.63 21.25
N GLU A 9 34.42 19.03 21.55
CA GLU A 9 35.61 18.49 20.90
C GLU A 9 35.82 17.03 21.31
N VAL A 10 36.12 16.18 20.33
CA VAL A 10 36.28 14.74 20.47
C VAL A 10 37.60 14.34 19.82
N ALA A 11 38.39 13.56 20.55
CA ALA A 11 39.69 13.07 20.08
C ALA A 11 39.53 12.13 18.87
N ASP A 12 40.50 12.17 17.96
CA ASP A 12 40.47 11.33 16.77
C ASP A 12 40.67 9.84 17.15
N GLY A 13 39.80 8.97 16.64
CA GLY A 13 39.84 7.52 16.90
C GLY A 13 38.90 7.02 18.02
N THR A 14 38.14 7.89 18.70
CA THR A 14 37.15 7.44 19.71
C THR A 14 35.88 6.91 19.06
N LYS A 15 35.39 5.74 19.50
CA LYS A 15 34.16 5.12 18.96
C LYS A 15 32.86 5.78 19.44
N PHE A 16 32.90 6.45 20.60
CA PHE A 16 31.76 7.11 21.23
C PHE A 16 32.20 8.45 21.82
N CYS A 17 31.30 9.43 21.84
CA CYS A 17 31.52 10.72 22.45
C CYS A 17 31.58 10.57 23.98
N PRO A 18 32.68 10.97 24.64
CA PRO A 18 32.82 10.83 26.09
C PRO A 18 31.84 11.71 26.87
N ASP A 19 31.33 12.80 26.27
CA ASP A 19 30.44 13.74 26.94
C ASP A 19 28.95 13.42 26.81
N CYS A 20 28.50 12.83 25.70
CA CYS A 20 27.07 12.56 25.45
C CYS A 20 26.75 11.09 25.19
N GLY A 21 27.77 10.23 25.09
CA GLY A 21 27.62 8.79 24.88
C GLY A 21 27.23 8.37 23.46
N GLN A 22 26.98 9.30 22.52
CA GLN A 22 26.63 8.93 21.15
C GLN A 22 27.81 8.38 20.36
N PRO A 23 27.60 7.38 19.48
CA PRO A 23 28.66 6.85 18.62
C PRO A 23 29.19 7.93 17.67
N ILE A 24 30.50 7.94 17.48
CA ILE A 24 31.17 8.80 16.51
C ILE A 24 31.32 8.00 15.23
N GLU A 25 30.43 8.25 14.27
CA GLU A 25 30.44 7.57 12.98
C GLU A 25 31.68 7.99 12.16
N ASN A 26 32.71 7.14 12.19
CA ASN A 26 33.69 7.09 11.10
C ASN A 26 32.96 6.45 9.90
N GLY A 27 32.87 7.20 8.79
CA GLY A 27 31.91 7.00 7.71
C GLY A 27 31.65 5.55 7.27
N ASN A 28 30.37 5.14 7.35
CA ASN A 28 29.60 4.41 6.33
C ASN A 28 28.35 3.68 6.87
N SER A 29 27.97 3.81 8.15
CA SER A 29 27.01 2.86 8.72
C SER A 29 25.53 3.27 8.72
N THR A 30 25.17 4.51 8.37
CA THR A 30 23.75 4.96 8.44
C THR A 30 23.00 4.82 7.11
N GLY A 31 23.70 4.86 5.97
CA GLY A 31 23.10 4.69 4.63
C GLY A 31 23.04 3.25 4.12
N GLN A 32 23.88 2.36 4.67
CA GLN A 32 24.03 0.98 4.18
C GLN A 32 22.99 0.03 4.76
N ALA A 33 22.57 0.19 6.03
CA ALA A 33 21.56 -0.65 6.64
C ALA A 33 20.17 -0.47 5.98
N MET A 34 19.80 0.76 5.62
CA MET A 34 18.55 1.03 4.90
C MET A 34 18.58 0.51 3.45
N ASN A 35 19.72 0.65 2.75
CA ASN A 35 19.88 0.10 1.40
C ASN A 35 19.84 -1.44 1.40
N GLN A 36 20.50 -2.11 2.34
CA GLN A 36 20.47 -3.58 2.41
C GLN A 36 19.06 -4.13 2.68
N HIS A 37 18.27 -3.47 3.54
CA HIS A 37 16.88 -3.88 3.77
C HIS A 37 15.98 -3.60 2.56
N LEU A 38 16.22 -2.52 1.83
CA LEU A 38 15.47 -2.18 0.61
C LEU A 38 15.83 -3.10 -0.56
N GLU A 39 17.12 -3.41 -0.77
CA GLU A 39 17.60 -4.35 -1.78
C GLU A 39 17.09 -5.78 -1.52
N ASN A 40 17.09 -6.22 -0.26
CA ASN A 40 16.54 -7.53 0.11
C ASN A 40 15.02 -7.60 -0.07
N ALA A 41 14.29 -6.50 0.18
CA ALA A 41 12.86 -6.42 -0.09
C ALA A 41 12.58 -6.42 -1.60
N GLN A 42 13.33 -5.64 -2.38
CA GLN A 42 13.24 -5.63 -3.84
C GLN A 42 13.52 -7.01 -4.44
N ASN A 43 14.60 -7.68 -4.04
CA ASN A 43 14.93 -9.01 -4.57
C ASN A 43 13.83 -10.06 -4.30
N LYS A 44 13.15 -9.98 -3.16
CA LYS A 44 11.99 -10.84 -2.86
C LYS A 44 10.77 -10.50 -3.70
N LEU A 45 10.48 -9.21 -3.88
CA LEU A 45 9.37 -8.73 -4.70
C LEU A 45 9.58 -9.08 -6.18
N ASP A 46 10.80 -8.95 -6.68
CA ASP A 46 11.22 -9.37 -8.01
C ASP A 46 11.03 -10.88 -8.22
N GLY A 47 11.43 -11.68 -7.22
CA GLY A 47 11.20 -13.13 -7.25
C GLY A 47 9.71 -13.47 -7.36
N ILE A 48 8.83 -12.73 -6.68
CA ILE A 48 7.38 -12.92 -6.76
C ILE A 48 6.85 -12.47 -8.13
N ALA A 49 7.29 -11.32 -8.64
CA ALA A 49 6.87 -10.78 -9.93
C ALA A 49 7.26 -11.70 -11.11
N GLU A 50 8.50 -12.20 -11.12
CA GLU A 50 9.00 -13.14 -12.13
C GLU A 50 8.22 -14.46 -12.11
N ASN A 51 7.96 -15.01 -10.92
CA ASN A 51 7.16 -16.24 -10.79
C ASN A 51 5.70 -16.05 -11.23
N MET A 52 5.17 -14.82 -11.20
CA MET A 52 3.84 -14.48 -11.71
C MET A 52 3.81 -14.17 -13.23
N LYS A 53 4.96 -13.89 -13.86
CA LYS A 53 5.08 -13.65 -15.31
C LYS A 53 4.93 -14.93 -16.14
N LYS A 54 5.16 -16.10 -15.56
CA LYS A 54 5.17 -17.40 -16.28
C LYS A 54 3.78 -17.88 -16.74
N LYS A 55 2.71 -17.14 -16.44
CA LYS A 55 1.34 -17.39 -16.93
C LYS A 55 0.77 -16.10 -17.52
N GLU A 56 1.18 -15.75 -18.73
CA GLU A 56 0.43 -14.78 -19.54
C GLU A 56 -0.95 -15.38 -19.85
N VAL A 57 -2.02 -14.64 -19.54
CA VAL A 57 -3.38 -15.03 -19.91
C VAL A 57 -3.81 -14.14 -21.05
N GLU A 58 -4.07 -14.72 -22.22
CA GLU A 58 -4.58 -13.98 -23.37
C GLU A 58 -6.09 -13.91 -23.31
N VAL A 59 -6.63 -12.70 -23.16
CA VAL A 59 -8.08 -12.45 -23.17
C VAL A 59 -8.35 -11.49 -24.32
N SER A 60 -9.15 -11.93 -25.30
CA SER A 60 -9.52 -11.13 -26.48
C SER A 60 -8.31 -10.59 -27.29
N GLY A 61 -7.28 -11.42 -27.54
CA GLY A 61 -6.12 -11.06 -28.36
C GLY A 61 -5.09 -10.15 -27.66
N LYS A 62 -5.27 -9.92 -26.35
CA LYS A 62 -4.40 -9.07 -25.53
C LYS A 62 -3.80 -9.90 -24.41
N LYS A 63 -2.48 -9.79 -24.24
CA LYS A 63 -1.74 -10.45 -23.16
C LYS A 63 -1.93 -9.67 -21.87
N PHE A 64 -2.55 -10.30 -20.88
CA PHE A 64 -2.63 -9.77 -19.53
C PHE A 64 -1.57 -10.43 -18.65
N ASN A 65 -0.81 -9.59 -17.94
CA ASN A 65 0.09 -10.08 -16.91
C ASN A 65 -0.73 -10.47 -15.66
N MET A 66 -0.29 -11.50 -14.94
CA MET A 66 -0.95 -11.93 -13.70
C MET A 66 -1.03 -10.79 -12.65
N LEU A 67 -0.09 -9.84 -12.70
CA LEU A 67 -0.10 -8.62 -11.89
C LEU A 67 -1.27 -7.69 -12.24
N GLU A 68 -1.56 -7.51 -13.53
CA GLU A 68 -2.71 -6.73 -13.99
C GLU A 68 -4.02 -7.42 -13.58
N ILE A 69 -4.08 -8.76 -13.69
CA ILE A 69 -5.23 -9.55 -13.24
C ILE A 69 -5.51 -9.33 -11.75
N ILE A 70 -4.47 -9.23 -10.91
CA ILE A 70 -4.62 -8.91 -9.48
C ILE A 70 -5.27 -7.53 -9.33
N THR A 71 -4.78 -6.50 -10.03
CA THR A 71 -5.35 -5.15 -9.93
C THR A 71 -6.81 -5.09 -10.38
N PHE A 72 -7.18 -5.76 -11.47
CA PHE A 72 -8.56 -5.85 -11.93
C PHE A 72 -9.44 -6.64 -10.95
N GLY A 73 -8.91 -7.76 -10.43
CA GLY A 73 -9.59 -8.57 -9.42
C GLY A 73 -9.89 -7.78 -8.15
N SER A 74 -8.96 -6.96 -7.70
CA SER A 74 -9.16 -6.08 -6.54
C SER A 74 -10.19 -4.98 -6.80
N THR A 75 -10.25 -4.41 -8.00
CA THR A 75 -11.30 -3.45 -8.37
C THR A 75 -12.69 -4.10 -8.42
N ILE A 76 -12.80 -5.31 -8.98
CA ILE A 76 -14.04 -6.08 -8.96
C ILE A 76 -14.46 -6.37 -7.51
N LEU A 77 -13.52 -6.79 -6.66
CA LEU A 77 -13.79 -7.04 -5.26
C LEU A 77 -14.23 -5.77 -4.50
N THR A 78 -13.66 -4.61 -4.84
CA THR A 78 -14.08 -3.30 -4.31
C THR A 78 -15.54 -3.01 -4.65
N VAL A 79 -15.95 -3.22 -5.91
CA VAL A 79 -17.33 -3.05 -6.34
C VAL A 79 -18.26 -3.97 -5.56
N ILE A 80 -17.93 -5.25 -5.45
CA ILE A 80 -18.73 -6.23 -4.68
C ILE A 80 -18.86 -5.79 -3.21
N ALA A 81 -17.75 -5.38 -2.60
CA ALA A 81 -17.72 -4.98 -1.19
C ALA A 81 -18.58 -3.75 -0.90
N CYS A 82 -18.77 -2.84 -1.87
CA CYS A 82 -19.63 -1.65 -1.71
C CYS A 82 -21.13 -2.01 -1.54
N PHE A 83 -21.57 -3.14 -2.07
CA PHE A 83 -22.95 -3.61 -1.94
C PHE A 83 -23.17 -4.48 -0.69
N LEU A 84 -22.09 -4.93 -0.04
CA LEU A 84 -22.17 -5.78 1.14
C LEU A 84 -22.24 -4.96 2.42
N PRO A 85 -22.83 -5.52 3.50
CA PRO A 85 -22.90 -4.90 4.81
C PRO A 85 -21.54 -4.39 5.27
N PHE A 86 -21.37 -3.07 5.35
CA PHE A 86 -20.14 -2.47 5.83
C PHE A 86 -20.17 -2.27 7.34
N ILE A 87 -21.34 -1.93 7.87
CA ILE A 87 -21.63 -1.87 9.31
C ILE A 87 -22.76 -2.84 9.61
N SER A 88 -22.65 -3.57 10.72
CA SER A 88 -23.66 -4.50 11.21
C SER A 88 -24.03 -4.17 12.66
N MET A 89 -25.32 -3.92 12.90
CA MET A 89 -25.91 -3.63 14.20
C MET A 89 -26.98 -4.68 14.53
N GLY A 90 -26.56 -5.89 14.94
CA GLY A 90 -27.41 -6.98 15.46
C GLY A 90 -28.51 -7.49 14.51
N TYR A 91 -29.52 -6.68 14.24
CA TYR A 91 -30.67 -6.95 13.38
C TYR A 91 -30.71 -6.07 12.12
N TYR A 92 -29.87 -5.03 12.04
CA TYR A 92 -29.80 -4.12 10.91
C TYR A 92 -28.37 -4.01 10.39
N SER A 93 -28.22 -3.85 9.08
CA SER A 93 -26.91 -3.67 8.45
C SER A 93 -26.98 -2.59 7.39
N VAL A 94 -25.89 -1.83 7.25
CA VAL A 94 -25.76 -0.74 6.29
C VAL A 94 -24.60 -1.05 5.36
N SER A 95 -24.85 -1.05 4.06
CA SER A 95 -23.81 -1.12 3.03
C SER A 95 -23.31 0.29 2.67
N LEU A 96 -22.11 0.40 2.09
CA LEU A 96 -21.57 1.69 1.64
C LEU A 96 -22.50 2.40 0.65
N MET A 97 -23.17 1.63 -0.19
CA MET A 97 -24.12 2.19 -1.17
C MET A 97 -25.35 2.82 -0.51
N ASP A 98 -25.80 2.28 0.63
CA ASP A 98 -26.93 2.84 1.40
C ASP A 98 -26.51 4.10 2.17
N ALA A 99 -25.24 4.22 2.54
CA ALA A 99 -24.67 5.39 3.20
C ALA A 99 -24.52 6.61 2.26
N GLY A 100 -24.71 6.44 0.94
CA GLY A 100 -24.79 7.53 -0.02
C GLY A 100 -23.58 7.65 -0.94
N LYS A 101 -22.88 8.79 -0.90
CA LYS A 101 -21.87 9.18 -1.91
C LYS A 101 -20.55 8.40 -1.80
N ASP A 102 -20.28 7.81 -0.65
CA ASP A 102 -18.96 7.28 -0.30
C ASP A 102 -18.60 6.04 -1.15
N ALA A 103 -19.60 5.19 -1.45
CA ALA A 103 -19.45 4.04 -2.35
C ALA A 103 -18.98 4.43 -3.75
N ILE A 104 -19.60 5.46 -4.33
CA ILE A 104 -19.32 5.88 -5.70
C ILE A 104 -17.91 6.46 -5.78
N ILE A 105 -17.49 7.23 -4.77
CA ILE A 105 -16.13 7.78 -4.69
C ILE A 105 -15.09 6.65 -4.67
N PHE A 106 -15.30 5.60 -3.86
CA PHE A 106 -14.40 4.44 -3.85
C PHE A 106 -14.31 3.73 -5.19
N ILE A 107 -15.45 3.51 -5.84
CA ILE A 107 -15.49 2.83 -7.15
C ILE A 107 -14.74 3.66 -8.20
N ILE A 108 -14.92 4.99 -8.20
CA ILE A 108 -14.21 5.89 -9.12
C ILE A 108 -12.71 5.87 -8.84
N LEU A 109 -12.28 5.95 -7.58
CA LEU A 109 -10.86 5.93 -7.21
C LEU A 109 -10.18 4.60 -7.55
N ALA A 110 -10.84 3.47 -7.26
CA ALA A 110 -10.35 2.15 -7.61
C ALA A 110 -10.28 1.95 -9.14
N GLY A 111 -11.33 2.38 -9.86
CA GLY A 111 -11.37 2.36 -11.32
C GLY A 111 -10.26 3.22 -11.95
N ALA A 112 -10.07 4.45 -11.46
CA ALA A 112 -9.00 5.33 -11.90
C ALA A 112 -7.62 4.70 -11.66
N THR A 113 -7.42 4.07 -10.50
CA THR A 113 -6.17 3.34 -10.19
C THR A 113 -5.89 2.22 -11.19
N SER A 114 -6.90 1.39 -11.53
CA SER A 114 -6.74 0.33 -12.54
C SER A 114 -6.47 0.89 -13.94
N VAL A 115 -7.11 1.99 -14.33
CA VAL A 115 -6.88 2.63 -15.63
C VAL A 115 -5.46 3.22 -15.70
N LEU A 116 -5.00 3.90 -14.65
CA LEU A 116 -3.65 4.45 -14.59
C LEU A 116 -2.58 3.36 -14.63
N ALA A 117 -2.79 2.25 -13.90
CA ALA A 117 -1.92 1.08 -13.96
C ALA A 117 -1.89 0.47 -15.38
N TYR A 118 -3.05 0.44 -16.05
CA TYR A 118 -3.17 -0.06 -17.41
C TYR A 118 -2.47 0.86 -18.45
N MET A 119 -2.47 2.19 -18.24
CA MET A 119 -1.79 3.15 -19.12
C MET A 119 -0.27 3.26 -18.90
N ALA A 120 0.34 2.33 -18.16
CA ALA A 120 1.76 2.34 -17.76
C ALA A 120 2.19 3.63 -17.03
N GLN A 121 1.24 4.33 -16.38
CA GLN A 121 1.51 5.48 -15.52
C GLN A 121 1.72 4.99 -14.08
N ASP A 122 2.70 4.11 -13.90
CA ASP A 122 2.83 3.28 -12.69
C ASP A 122 2.99 4.11 -11.41
N LEU A 123 3.72 5.22 -11.48
CA LEU A 123 3.86 6.14 -10.33
C LEU A 123 2.54 6.81 -9.97
N ALA A 124 1.74 7.23 -10.97
CA ALA A 124 0.43 7.84 -10.75
C ALA A 124 -0.57 6.82 -10.20
N ALA A 125 -0.53 5.58 -10.69
CA ALA A 125 -1.34 4.49 -10.17
C ALA A 125 -1.03 4.19 -8.70
N LEU A 126 0.26 4.16 -8.32
CA LEU A 126 0.67 4.01 -6.93
C LEU A 126 0.14 5.15 -6.04
N CYS A 127 0.25 6.40 -6.50
CA CYS A 127 -0.30 7.54 -5.78
C CYS A 127 -1.83 7.42 -5.61
N ALA A 128 -2.57 7.04 -6.65
CA ALA A 128 -4.02 6.85 -6.59
C ALA A 128 -4.43 5.71 -5.64
N ALA A 129 -3.66 4.62 -5.58
CA ALA A 129 -3.87 3.53 -4.63
C ALA A 129 -3.67 4.00 -3.17
N ILE A 130 -2.65 4.83 -2.92
CA ILE A 130 -2.42 5.44 -1.60
C ILE A 130 -3.57 6.36 -1.22
N VAL A 131 -4.08 7.18 -2.13
CA VAL A 131 -5.26 8.03 -1.88
C VAL A 131 -6.47 7.19 -1.51
N THR A 132 -6.69 6.07 -2.22
CA THR A 132 -7.78 5.12 -1.91
C THR A 132 -7.64 4.53 -0.51
N LEU A 133 -6.42 4.20 -0.09
CA LEU A 133 -6.14 3.71 1.27
C LEU A 133 -6.42 4.77 2.33
N VAL A 134 -5.99 6.02 2.10
CA VAL A 134 -6.25 7.11 3.04
C VAL A 134 -7.76 7.31 3.20
N TYR A 135 -8.51 7.27 2.10
CA TYR A 135 -9.97 7.38 2.14
C TYR A 135 -10.61 6.23 2.95
N LEU A 136 -10.15 4.98 2.77
CA LEU A 136 -10.58 3.85 3.61
C LEU A 136 -10.28 4.05 5.10
N ILE A 137 -9.11 4.60 5.44
CA ILE A 137 -8.76 4.84 6.83
C ILE A 137 -9.67 5.91 7.45
N VAL A 138 -10.00 6.98 6.72
CA VAL A 138 -10.92 8.01 7.21
C VAL A 138 -12.29 7.41 7.50
N GLU A 139 -12.85 6.64 6.56
CA GLU A 139 -14.16 6.00 6.72
C GLU A 139 -14.19 5.01 7.90
N LEU A 140 -13.15 4.19 8.04
CA LEU A 140 -13.03 3.28 9.19
C LEU A 140 -12.88 4.04 10.51
N SER A 141 -12.26 5.22 10.51
CA SER A 141 -12.10 6.05 11.70
C SER A 141 -13.42 6.69 12.11
N ASP A 142 -14.19 7.19 11.14
CA ASP A 142 -15.52 7.75 11.38
C ASP A 142 -16.47 6.69 11.93
N ILE A 143 -16.44 5.48 11.36
CA ILE A 143 -17.21 4.34 11.88
C ILE A 143 -16.75 3.95 13.28
N ASN A 144 -15.45 3.85 13.52
CA ASN A 144 -14.93 3.50 14.84
C ASN A 144 -15.32 4.54 15.91
N SER A 145 -15.40 5.82 15.53
CA SER A 145 -15.89 6.89 16.40
C SER A 145 -17.40 6.83 16.64
N ALA A 146 -18.17 6.39 15.63
CA ALA A 146 -19.62 6.20 15.70
C ALA A 146 -20.04 4.84 16.30
N LEU A 147 -19.09 3.94 16.51
CA LEU A 147 -19.28 2.61 17.10
C LEU A 147 -19.57 2.73 18.59
N SER A 148 -20.76 3.24 18.94
CA SER A 148 -21.37 2.87 20.21
C SER A 148 -21.45 1.34 20.25
N GLY A 149 -21.17 0.71 21.39
CA GLY A 149 -20.86 -0.73 21.52
C GLY A 149 -21.90 -1.76 21.03
N MET A 150 -22.92 -1.34 20.29
CA MET A 150 -23.93 -2.14 19.60
C MET A 150 -23.62 -2.37 18.12
N ALA A 151 -22.67 -1.63 17.53
CA ALA A 151 -22.28 -1.75 16.14
C ALA A 151 -20.98 -2.55 15.96
N ASN A 152 -20.87 -3.30 14.87
CA ASN A 152 -19.68 -4.05 14.48
C ASN A 152 -19.35 -3.80 13.00
N LEU A 153 -18.10 -4.06 12.60
CA LEU A 153 -17.72 -4.10 11.19
C LEU A 153 -18.43 -5.27 10.50
N GLY A 154 -19.06 -4.98 9.36
CA GLY A 154 -19.69 -5.97 8.51
C GLY A 154 -18.71 -6.62 7.53
N ILE A 155 -19.15 -7.69 6.86
CA ILE A 155 -18.34 -8.45 5.90
C ILE A 155 -17.83 -7.58 4.74
N GLY A 156 -18.61 -6.59 4.30
CA GLY A 156 -18.23 -5.64 3.28
C GLY A 156 -16.99 -4.82 3.67
N ALA A 157 -16.85 -4.46 4.95
CA ALA A 157 -15.67 -3.74 5.44
C ALA A 157 -14.39 -4.57 5.37
N TYR A 158 -14.45 -5.84 5.77
CA TYR A 158 -13.32 -6.75 5.65
C TYR A 158 -12.91 -6.98 4.19
N LEU A 159 -13.89 -7.17 3.30
CA LEU A 159 -13.61 -7.33 1.87
C LEU A 159 -13.03 -6.07 1.23
N MET A 160 -13.47 -4.89 1.67
CA MET A 160 -12.89 -3.61 1.25
C MET A 160 -11.43 -3.47 1.67
N ILE A 161 -11.09 -3.82 2.92
CA ILE A 161 -9.71 -3.80 3.40
C ILE A 161 -8.82 -4.72 2.56
N VAL A 162 -9.28 -5.94 2.28
CA VAL A 162 -8.56 -6.89 1.44
C VAL A 162 -8.43 -6.39 -0.01
N ALA A 163 -9.48 -5.80 -0.56
CA ALA A 163 -9.47 -5.25 -1.91
C ALA A 163 -8.46 -4.10 -2.05
N VAL A 164 -8.45 -3.15 -1.11
CA VAL A 164 -7.51 -2.02 -1.12
C VAL A 164 -6.07 -2.49 -0.90
N ALA A 165 -5.84 -3.47 -0.03
CA ALA A 165 -4.52 -4.08 0.12
C ALA A 165 -4.05 -4.74 -1.19
N GLY A 166 -4.94 -5.45 -1.88
CA GLY A 166 -4.67 -6.04 -3.19
C GLY A 166 -4.36 -4.99 -4.27
N LEU A 167 -5.07 -3.87 -4.28
CA LEU A 167 -4.79 -2.74 -5.19
C LEU A 167 -3.39 -2.16 -4.97
N ILE A 168 -2.99 -1.93 -3.72
CA ILE A 168 -1.66 -1.40 -3.40
C ILE A 168 -0.57 -2.40 -3.80
N ILE A 169 -0.72 -3.67 -3.42
CA ILE A 169 0.28 -4.71 -3.73
C ILE A 169 0.40 -4.88 -5.25
N GLY A 170 -0.73 -4.96 -5.96
CA GLY A 170 -0.76 -5.09 -7.41
C GLY A 170 -0.08 -3.92 -8.11
N THR A 171 -0.43 -2.68 -7.77
CA THR A 171 0.18 -1.48 -8.36
C THR A 171 1.67 -1.35 -8.02
N LEU A 172 2.08 -1.68 -6.79
CA LEU A 172 3.48 -1.68 -6.38
C LEU A 172 4.30 -2.71 -7.18
N LEU A 173 3.79 -3.93 -7.36
CA LEU A 173 4.47 -4.97 -8.13
C LEU A 173 4.58 -4.57 -9.62
N VAL A 174 3.55 -3.96 -10.19
CA VAL A 174 3.57 -3.45 -11.58
C VAL A 174 4.65 -2.36 -11.71
N TYR A 175 4.68 -1.40 -10.79
CA TYR A 175 5.68 -0.32 -10.77
C TYR A 175 7.12 -0.85 -10.70
N ILE A 176 7.39 -1.80 -9.81
CA ILE A 176 8.73 -2.39 -9.67
C ILE A 176 9.14 -3.14 -10.94
N ASN A 177 8.22 -3.95 -11.50
CA ASN A 177 8.47 -4.72 -12.73
C ASN A 177 8.80 -3.79 -13.90
N ASN A 178 8.04 -2.71 -14.09
CA ASN A 178 8.24 -1.81 -15.21
C ASN A 178 9.52 -0.96 -15.06
N LYS A 179 9.88 -0.56 -13.83
CA LYS A 179 11.13 0.15 -13.56
C LYS A 179 12.38 -0.69 -13.85
N LYS A 180 12.30 -2.01 -13.70
CA LYS A 180 13.43 -2.91 -13.97
C LYS A 180 13.76 -3.07 -15.46
N HIS A 181 12.80 -2.79 -16.33
CA HIS A 181 12.92 -2.97 -17.79
C HIS A 181 13.19 -1.67 -18.57
N ASN A 182 13.22 -0.51 -17.90
CA ASN A 182 13.62 0.79 -18.45
C ASN A 182 15.03 1.17 -17.96
#